data_AF-A0AAV0W8Y8-F1
#
_entry.id   AF-A0AAV0W8Y8-F1
#
_cell.length_a   1.000
_cell.length_b   1.000
_cell.length_c   1.000
_cell.angle_alpha   90.00
_cell.angle_beta   90.00
_cell.angle_gamma   90.00
#
_symmetry.space_group_name_H-M   'P 1'
#
loop_
_entity.id
_entity.type
_entity.pdbx_description
1 polymer ?
#
loop_
_entity_poly.entity_id
_entity_poly.type
_entity_poly.pdbx_seq_one_letter_code
_entity_poly.pdbx_strand_id
1 'polypeptide(L)'
;MCEVRKGPLSYSTCIKEALVKHFGNEIIALGGVILIENGKVKVHVVKPSLAKISLKSEKELGNWINFIELSPPSVGLGCIVSHDPGLNLRFQHFHLYSDRNQGGHYHNDTEPETIKYTGYFSVSKQLTKIDQSQTLCYNLF
;
A
#
# COMPACT_ATOMS: atom_id res chain seq x y z
N MET A 1 -7.36 7.60 13.89
CA MET A 1 -7.73 8.72 12.98
C MET A 1 -6.50 9.60 12.82
N CYS A 2 -6.19 10.01 11.60
CA CYS A 2 -5.10 10.94 11.28
C CYS A 2 -5.61 11.95 10.25
N GLU A 3 -5.39 13.23 10.51
CA GLU A 3 -5.80 14.35 9.66
C GLU A 3 -4.58 15.22 9.38
N VAL A 4 -4.53 15.79 8.18
CA VAL A 4 -3.45 16.68 7.72
C VAL A 4 -2.08 16.01 7.76
N ARG A 5 -1.52 15.67 6.59
CA ARG A 5 -0.18 15.09 6.52
C ARG A 5 0.88 16.18 6.66
N LYS A 6 1.53 16.21 7.83
CA LYS A 6 2.59 17.19 8.17
C LYS A 6 4.01 16.79 7.74
N GLY A 7 4.19 15.57 7.24
CA GLY A 7 5.50 15.00 6.91
C GLY A 7 5.56 14.34 5.53
N PRO A 8 6.74 13.89 5.10
CA PRO A 8 6.93 13.33 3.76
C PRO A 8 6.33 11.91 3.62
N LEU A 9 6.13 11.20 4.72
CA LEU A 9 5.71 9.79 4.72
C LEU A 9 4.23 9.66 4.43
N SER A 10 3.87 8.75 3.52
CA SER A 10 2.49 8.35 3.30
C SER A 10 1.90 7.70 4.56
N TYR A 11 0.56 7.63 4.64
CA TYR A 11 -0.14 7.06 5.79
C TYR A 11 0.37 5.67 6.20
N SER A 12 0.47 4.74 5.24
CA SER A 12 0.96 3.39 5.51
C SER A 12 2.43 3.40 5.93
N THR A 13 3.27 4.26 5.34
CA THR A 13 4.73 4.31 5.64
C THR A 13 4.99 4.85 7.03
N CYS A 14 4.23 5.87 7.44
CA CYS A 14 4.27 6.37 8.79
C CYS A 14 3.96 5.26 9.82
N ILE A 15 2.94 4.44 9.58
CA ILE A 15 2.61 3.30 10.47
C ILE A 15 3.75 2.29 10.50
N LYS A 16 4.26 1.86 9.34
CA LYS A 16 5.36 0.88 9.27
C LYS A 16 6.60 1.38 10.05
N GLU A 17 7.03 2.61 9.78
CA GLU A 17 8.21 3.19 10.44
C GLU A 17 8.00 3.37 11.95
N ALA A 18 6.79 3.72 12.38
CA ALA A 18 6.47 3.79 13.80
C ALA A 18 6.59 2.42 14.49
N LEU A 19 6.12 1.35 13.84
CA LEU A 19 6.27 -0.02 14.36
C LEU A 19 7.73 -0.43 14.45
N VAL A 20 8.53 -0.19 13.40
CA VAL A 20 9.98 -0.47 13.40
C VAL A 20 10.68 0.29 14.53
N LYS A 21 10.39 1.58 14.66
CA LYS A 21 11.01 2.43 15.69
C LYS A 21 10.66 1.98 17.11
N HIS A 22 9.44 1.52 17.35
CA HIS A 22 8.98 1.17 18.69
C HIS A 22 9.37 -0.25 19.10
N PHE A 23 9.23 -1.23 18.20
CA PHE A 23 9.40 -2.65 18.51
C PHE A 23 10.77 -3.22 18.08
N GLY A 24 11.67 -2.39 17.56
CA GLY A 24 13.03 -2.80 17.21
C GLY A 24 13.02 -3.93 16.16
N ASN A 25 13.62 -5.07 16.49
CA ASN A 25 13.73 -6.20 15.56
C ASN A 25 12.51 -7.13 15.55
N GLU A 26 11.48 -6.87 16.34
CA GLU A 26 10.27 -7.68 16.32
C GLU A 26 9.50 -7.50 14.99
N ILE A 27 8.95 -8.60 14.50
CA ILE A 27 8.18 -8.64 13.26
C ILE A 27 6.71 -8.45 13.60
N ILE A 28 6.23 -7.22 13.39
CA ILE A 28 4.85 -6.84 13.65
C ILE A 28 4.13 -6.73 12.30
N ALA A 29 3.07 -7.51 12.16
CA ALA A 29 2.20 -7.46 11.00
C ALA A 29 0.81 -6.95 11.40
N LEU A 30 0.28 -6.01 10.63
CA LEU A 30 -1.06 -5.47 10.75
C LEU A 30 -1.86 -5.82 9.50
N GLY A 31 -3.13 -6.16 9.68
CA GLY A 31 -4.13 -6.26 8.62
C GLY A 31 -5.35 -5.43 8.98
N GLY A 32 -6.00 -4.84 7.99
CA GLY A 32 -7.18 -4.04 8.29
C GLY A 32 -7.67 -3.16 7.15
N VAL A 33 -8.54 -2.24 7.54
CA VAL A 33 -9.26 -1.35 6.63
C VAL A 33 -8.85 0.10 6.89
N ILE A 34 -8.69 0.87 5.82
CA ILE A 34 -8.56 2.32 5.88
C ILE A 34 -9.80 2.95 5.23
N LEU A 35 -10.37 3.94 5.89
CA LEU A 35 -11.37 4.84 5.33
C LEU A 35 -10.70 6.19 5.06
N ILE A 36 -10.82 6.66 3.83
CA ILE A 36 -10.35 7.98 3.42
C ILE A 36 -11.59 8.86 3.29
N GLU A 37 -11.80 9.71 4.28
CA GLU A 37 -13.02 10.52 4.43
C GLU A 37 -12.93 11.85 3.69
N ASN A 38 -11.71 12.39 3.52
CA ASN A 38 -11.44 13.63 2.82
C ASN A 38 -10.04 13.59 2.20
N GLY A 39 -9.81 14.41 1.17
CA GLY A 39 -8.57 14.46 0.40
C GLY A 39 -8.42 13.33 -0.64
N LYS A 40 -7.81 13.65 -1.78
CA LYS A 40 -7.52 12.68 -2.84
C LYS A 40 -6.28 11.84 -2.57
N VAL A 41 -6.27 10.67 -3.21
CA VAL A 41 -5.13 9.75 -3.19
C VAL A 41 -4.76 9.25 -4.57
N LYS A 42 -3.46 9.08 -4.77
CA LYS A 42 -2.88 8.46 -5.96
C LYS A 42 -2.96 6.95 -5.82
N VAL A 43 -3.57 6.31 -6.82
CA VAL A 43 -3.53 4.86 -6.99
C VAL A 43 -3.08 4.52 -8.40
N HIS A 44 -2.77 3.25 -8.64
CA HIS A 44 -2.59 2.75 -10.00
C HIS A 44 -3.40 1.50 -10.28
N VAL A 45 -3.69 1.30 -11.56
CA VAL A 45 -4.22 0.05 -12.11
C VAL A 45 -3.24 -0.48 -13.16
N VAL A 46 -3.15 -1.80 -13.27
CA VAL A 46 -2.36 -2.46 -14.31
C VAL A 46 -3.28 -2.75 -15.50
N LYS A 47 -2.85 -2.39 -16.71
CA LYS A 47 -3.63 -2.72 -17.92
C LYS A 47 -3.70 -4.24 -18.10
N PRO A 48 -4.89 -4.84 -18.31
CA PRO A 48 -5.02 -6.30 -18.47
C PRO A 48 -4.16 -6.89 -19.58
N SER A 49 -3.97 -6.17 -20.69
CA SER A 49 -3.13 -6.60 -21.81
C SER A 49 -1.65 -6.76 -21.46
N LEU A 50 -1.20 -6.09 -20.41
CA LEU A 50 0.20 -6.09 -19.99
C LEU A 50 0.47 -7.11 -18.88
N ALA A 51 -0.56 -7.59 -18.18
CA ALA A 51 -0.42 -8.56 -17.09
C ALA A 51 0.24 -9.90 -17.49
N LYS A 52 0.30 -10.21 -18.79
CA LYS A 52 0.92 -11.44 -19.33
C LYS A 52 2.30 -11.24 -19.94
N ILE A 53 2.74 -9.99 -20.06
CA ILE A 53 4.08 -9.70 -20.57
C ILE A 53 5.05 -9.89 -19.39
N SER A 54 6.33 -10.12 -19.65
CA SER A 54 7.34 -10.11 -18.59
C SER A 54 7.93 -8.71 -18.49
N LEU A 55 7.92 -8.12 -17.29
CA LEU A 55 8.59 -6.85 -17.01
C LEU A 55 10.10 -7.08 -16.98
N LYS A 56 10.83 -6.40 -17.86
CA LYS A 56 12.29 -6.50 -17.92
C LYS A 56 12.99 -5.32 -17.26
N SER A 57 12.26 -4.25 -16.94
CA SER A 57 12.81 -3.06 -16.26
C SER A 57 11.73 -2.21 -15.58
N GLU A 58 12.15 -1.37 -14.62
CA GLU A 58 11.29 -0.35 -14.01
C GLU A 58 10.76 0.68 -15.02
N LYS A 59 11.53 0.96 -16.08
CA LYS A 59 11.07 1.84 -17.16
C LYS A 59 9.86 1.25 -17.91
N GLU A 60 9.84 -0.07 -18.11
CA GLU A 60 8.69 -0.75 -18.69
C GLU A 60 7.49 -0.72 -17.74
N LEU A 61 7.72 -0.85 -16.44
CA LEU A 61 6.67 -0.76 -15.43
C LEU A 61 5.92 0.58 -15.49
N GLY A 62 6.62 1.70 -15.67
CA GLY A 62 5.98 3.02 -15.82
C GLY A 62 4.99 3.08 -16.99
N ASN A 63 5.24 2.33 -18.07
CA ASN A 63 4.32 2.22 -19.20
C ASN A 63 3.15 1.26 -18.93
N TRP A 64 3.26 0.41 -17.91
CA TRP A 64 2.28 -0.61 -17.57
C TRP A 64 1.21 -0.15 -16.60
N ILE A 65 1.59 0.75 -15.71
CA ILE A 65 0.71 1.25 -14.67
C ILE A 65 0.05 2.55 -15.13
N ASN A 66 -1.27 2.60 -14.99
CA ASN A 66 -2.03 3.82 -15.19
C ASN A 66 -2.32 4.44 -13.83
N PHE A 67 -1.76 5.60 -13.56
CA PHE A 67 -2.04 6.34 -12.34
C PHE A 67 -3.35 7.11 -12.46
N ILE A 68 -4.14 7.06 -11.39
CA ILE A 68 -5.39 7.82 -11.26
C ILE A 68 -5.46 8.41 -9.85
N GLU A 69 -6.14 9.55 -9.73
CA GLU A 69 -6.51 10.11 -8.43
C GLU A 69 -7.90 9.62 -8.03
N LEU A 70 -8.00 8.99 -6.86
CA LEU A 70 -9.27 8.62 -6.24
C LEU A 70 -9.75 9.75 -5.35
N SER A 71 -11.02 10.12 -5.53
CA SER A 71 -11.70 11.07 -4.66
C SER A 71 -12.38 10.35 -3.48
N PRO A 72 -12.40 10.96 -2.29
CA PRO A 72 -13.12 10.42 -1.15
C PRO A 72 -14.65 10.46 -1.38
N PRO A 73 -15.44 9.67 -0.61
CA PRO A 73 -14.97 8.64 0.29
C PRO A 73 -14.41 7.44 -0.48
N SER A 74 -13.30 6.87 0.02
CA SER A 74 -12.77 5.61 -0.51
C SER A 74 -12.33 4.68 0.62
N VAL A 75 -12.41 3.38 0.37
CA VAL A 75 -12.09 2.34 1.35
C VAL A 75 -10.92 1.53 0.83
N GLY A 76 -9.93 1.31 1.69
CA GLY A 76 -8.78 0.48 1.42
C GLY A 76 -8.75 -0.76 2.27
N LEU A 77 -8.37 -1.89 1.68
CA LEU A 77 -8.06 -3.13 2.38
C LEU A 77 -6.59 -3.45 2.14
N GLY A 78 -5.88 -3.83 3.20
CA GLY A 78 -4.47 -4.14 3.05
C GLY A 78 -3.78 -4.61 4.31
N CYS A 79 -2.46 -4.71 4.18
CA CYS A 79 -1.57 -5.17 5.23
C CYS A 79 -0.30 -4.31 5.31
N ILE A 80 0.33 -4.36 6.49
CA ILE A 80 1.61 -3.73 6.80
C ILE A 80 2.44 -4.76 7.57
N VAL A 81 3.72 -4.92 7.24
CA VAL A 81 4.68 -5.74 7.97
C VAL A 81 5.91 -4.88 8.24
N SER A 82 6.36 -4.81 9.51
CA SER A 82 7.49 -3.97 9.91
C SER A 82 8.81 -4.40 9.27
N HIS A 83 9.06 -5.72 9.23
CA HIS A 83 10.31 -6.33 8.77
C HIS A 83 10.06 -7.54 7.85
N ASP A 84 11.08 -7.90 7.06
CA ASP A 84 11.05 -9.12 6.27
C ASP A 84 11.73 -10.24 7.08
N PRO A 85 11.03 -11.33 7.43
CA PRO A 85 11.62 -12.53 8.03
C PRO A 85 12.48 -13.37 7.07
N GLY A 86 12.78 -12.88 5.86
CA GLY A 86 13.45 -13.65 4.80
C GLY A 86 12.47 -14.36 3.86
N LEU A 87 11.23 -13.88 3.80
CA LEU A 87 10.13 -14.44 2.98
C LEU A 87 9.86 -13.61 1.71
N ASN A 88 10.72 -12.64 1.41
CA ASN A 88 10.60 -11.73 0.26
C ASN A 88 9.20 -11.08 0.24
N LEU A 89 8.92 -10.31 1.29
CA LEU A 89 7.60 -9.72 1.53
C LEU A 89 7.47 -8.33 0.89
N ARG A 90 6.27 -8.01 0.41
CA ARG A 90 5.86 -6.62 0.21
C ARG A 90 5.47 -6.05 1.58
N PHE A 91 6.22 -5.06 2.07
CA PHE A 91 6.01 -4.54 3.41
C PHE A 91 4.64 -3.91 3.62
N GLN A 92 4.10 -3.26 2.60
CA GLN A 92 2.87 -2.51 2.71
C GLN A 92 2.13 -2.65 1.40
N HIS A 93 0.86 -3.04 1.48
CA HIS A 93 0.08 -3.26 0.27
C HIS A 93 -1.38 -2.99 0.57
N PHE A 94 -1.91 -1.90 0.00
CA PHE A 94 -3.31 -1.52 0.10
C PHE A 94 -3.92 -1.38 -1.28
N HIS A 95 -5.09 -1.95 -1.46
CA HIS A 95 -5.94 -1.70 -2.63
C HIS A 95 -7.17 -0.93 -2.18
N LEU A 96 -7.51 0.12 -2.92
CA LEU A 96 -8.66 0.97 -2.66
C LEU A 96 -9.80 0.66 -3.63
N TYR A 97 -11.00 0.92 -3.16
CA TYR A 97 -12.21 0.96 -3.96
C TYR A 97 -13.15 2.07 -3.47
N SER A 98 -14.14 2.38 -4.30
CA SER A 98 -15.20 3.34 -4.02
C SER A 98 -16.51 2.85 -4.63
N ASP A 99 -17.60 3.50 -4.28
CA ASP A 99 -18.95 3.33 -4.88
C ASP A 99 -19.08 3.94 -6.28
N ARG A 100 -18.03 4.62 -6.78
CA ARG A 100 -18.01 5.30 -8.09
C ARG A 100 -17.24 4.52 -9.17
N ASN A 101 -17.12 3.20 -9.03
CA ASN A 101 -16.32 2.34 -9.93
C ASN A 101 -14.85 2.78 -10.08
N GLN A 102 -14.28 3.40 -9.05
CA GLN A 102 -12.87 3.75 -8.99
C GLN A 102 -12.17 2.90 -7.94
N GLY A 103 -10.97 2.42 -8.28
CA GLY A 103 -10.16 1.58 -7.41
C GLY A 103 -8.76 1.39 -7.96
N GLY A 104 -7.87 0.84 -7.15
CA GLY A 104 -6.51 0.55 -7.56
C GLY A 104 -5.55 0.34 -6.39
N HIS A 105 -4.30 0.08 -6.70
CA HIS A 105 -3.25 -0.05 -5.70
C HIS A 105 -2.81 1.33 -5.19
N TYR A 106 -2.95 1.55 -3.89
CA TYR A 106 -2.62 2.80 -3.21
C TYR A 106 -1.12 3.13 -3.25
N HIS A 107 -0.80 4.41 -3.44
CA HIS A 107 0.55 4.96 -3.31
C HIS A 107 0.63 5.94 -2.12
N ASN A 108 -0.05 7.08 -2.23
CA ASN A 108 -0.02 8.17 -1.26
C ASN A 108 -1.18 9.14 -1.48
N ASP A 109 -1.48 9.99 -0.49
CA ASP A 109 -2.33 11.17 -0.71
C ASP A 109 -1.67 12.24 -1.58
N THR A 110 -2.50 12.97 -2.31
CA THR A 110 -2.11 14.11 -3.16
C THR A 110 -2.60 15.44 -2.62
N GLU A 111 -3.48 15.44 -1.62
CA GLU A 111 -4.03 16.63 -0.96
C GLU A 111 -3.70 16.61 0.55
N PRO A 112 -2.42 16.79 0.94
CA PRO A 112 -1.96 16.58 2.32
C PRO A 112 -2.59 17.54 3.34
N GLU A 113 -3.05 18.71 2.93
CA GLU A 113 -3.63 19.73 3.82
C GLU A 113 -5.07 19.40 4.25
N THR A 114 -5.77 18.54 3.49
CA THR A 114 -7.18 18.21 3.73
C THR A 114 -7.42 16.72 3.98
N ILE A 115 -6.41 15.88 3.75
CA ILE A 115 -6.50 14.42 3.89
C ILE A 115 -6.96 14.00 5.29
N LYS A 116 -7.91 13.06 5.33
CA LYS A 116 -8.42 12.44 6.57
C LYS A 116 -8.49 10.92 6.42
N TYR A 117 -7.70 10.23 7.24
CA TYR A 117 -7.65 8.77 7.32
C TYR A 117 -8.24 8.27 8.64
N THR A 118 -9.08 7.24 8.55
CA THR A 118 -9.49 6.42 9.69
C THR A 118 -9.13 4.97 9.43
N GLY A 119 -8.11 4.48 10.14
CA GLY A 119 -7.66 3.09 10.04
C GLY A 119 -8.19 2.22 11.18
N TYR A 120 -8.67 1.02 10.83
CA TYR A 120 -9.04 -0.04 11.76
C TYR A 120 -8.14 -1.24 11.48
N PHE A 121 -7.23 -1.53 12.40
CA PHE A 121 -6.21 -2.58 12.22
C PHE A 121 -6.25 -3.59 13.36
N SER A 122 -5.91 -4.83 13.03
CA SER A 122 -5.62 -5.89 13.99
C SER A 122 -4.20 -6.39 13.79
N VAL A 123 -3.57 -6.80 14.89
CA VAL A 123 -2.24 -7.46 14.86
C VAL A 123 -2.41 -8.90 14.40
N SER A 124 -1.61 -9.33 13.44
CA SER A 124 -1.61 -10.73 13.01
C SER A 124 -0.87 -11.62 14.00
N LYS A 125 -1.42 -12.81 14.26
CA LYS A 125 -0.76 -13.85 15.07
C LYS A 125 0.16 -14.75 14.27
N GLN A 126 -0.03 -14.80 12.94
CA GLN A 126 0.71 -15.69 12.06
C GLN A 126 0.91 -15.03 10.70
N LEU A 127 2.07 -15.27 10.09
CA LEU A 127 2.36 -14.93 8.72
C LEU A 127 2.62 -16.23 7.94
N THR A 128 1.93 -16.40 6.82
CA THR A 128 2.09 -17.56 5.95
C THR A 128 2.45 -17.09 4.55
N LYS A 129 3.61 -17.53 4.05
CA LYS A 129 4.00 -17.34 2.65
C LYS A 129 3.58 -18.57 1.85
N ILE A 130 2.84 -18.35 0.78
CA ILE A 130 2.41 -19.39 -0.15
C ILE A 130 3.13 -19.12 -1.47
N ASP A 131 3.65 -20.17 -2.10
CA ASP A 131 4.30 -20.11 -3.42
C ASP A 131 5.37 -19.01 -3.53
N GLN A 132 6.36 -19.07 -2.64
CA GLN A 132 7.47 -18.10 -2.68
C GLN A 132 8.25 -18.28 -3.98
N SER A 133 8.28 -17.23 -4.80
CA SER A 133 9.12 -17.18 -6.00
C SER A 133 10.57 -17.52 -5.65
N GLN A 134 11.14 -18.49 -6.37
CA GLN A 134 12.56 -18.83 -6.30
C GLN A 134 13.45 -17.78 -6.96
N THR A 135 12.87 -16.94 -7.83
CA THR A 135 13.56 -15.82 -8.47
C THR A 135 13.26 -14.52 -7.71
N LEU A 136 14.31 -13.84 -7.27
CA LEU A 136 14.20 -12.49 -6.72
C LEU A 136 13.87 -11.51 -7.85
N CYS A 137 12.61 -11.15 -7.99
CA CYS A 137 12.22 -9.96 -8.75
C CYS A 137 12.49 -8.74 -7.86
N TYR A 138 13.67 -8.13 -7.98
CA TYR A 138 13.95 -6.87 -7.31
C TYR A 138 13.00 -5.78 -7.84
N ASN A 139 12.30 -5.12 -6.91
CA ASN A 139 11.77 -3.76 -7.01
C ASN A 139 10.94 -3.41 -8.26
N LEU A 140 9.89 -4.18 -8.55
CA LEU A 140 8.89 -3.71 -9.52
C LEU A 140 7.64 -3.08 -8.88
N PHE A 141 7.54 -2.99 -7.54
CA PHE A 141 6.53 -2.20 -6.85
C PHE A 141 6.95 -1.86 -5.41
#